data_AF-A0A3L7RTE3-F1
#
_entry.id   AF-A0A3L7RTE3-F1
#
_cell.length_a   1.000
_cell.length_b   1.000
_cell.length_c   1.000
_cell.angle_alpha   90.00
_cell.angle_beta   90.00
_cell.angle_gamma   90.00
#
_symmetry.space_group_name_H-M   'P 1'
#
loop_
_entity.id
_entity.type
_entity.pdbx_description
1 polymer ?
#
loop_
_entity_poly.entity_id
_entity_poly.type
_entity_poly.pdbx_seq_one_letter_code
_entity_poly.pdbx_strand_id
1 'polypeptide(L)'
;MRNHKRNGFTLVELLVVIAIIGVLVGLLLPAVQSAREAARRMSCGNNIRQLGLGILNYESAYKRLPAGASGPCSYNPWSVHDADMNVGRMPINRYSVFVSILPMIEQQQLYTQIQNQQPFF
;
A
#
# COMPACT_ATOMS: atom_id res chain seq x y z
N MET A 1 -48.36 42.56 -0.51
CA MET A 1 -47.66 41.45 0.18
C MET A 1 -48.33 40.14 -0.23
N ARG A 2 -47.70 39.36 -1.10
CA ARG A 2 -48.26 38.08 -1.60
C ARG A 2 -48.14 37.04 -0.48
N ASN A 3 -49.28 36.62 0.06
CA ASN A 3 -49.37 35.67 1.16
C ASN A 3 -49.10 34.26 0.61
N HIS A 4 -47.89 33.73 0.79
CA HIS A 4 -47.57 32.35 0.44
C HIS A 4 -48.27 31.41 1.43
N LYS A 5 -49.33 30.74 0.97
CA LYS A 5 -49.90 29.59 1.69
C LYS A 5 -48.79 28.54 1.85
N ARG A 6 -48.35 28.33 3.09
CA ARG A 6 -47.46 27.21 3.44
C ARG A 6 -48.32 25.94 3.41
N ASN A 7 -48.14 25.12 2.38
CA ASN A 7 -48.71 23.78 2.36
C ASN A 7 -47.97 22.95 3.43
N GLY A 8 -48.67 22.57 4.49
CA GLY A 8 -48.13 21.68 5.52
C GLY A 8 -48.04 20.25 4.97
N PHE A 9 -46.91 19.58 5.23
CA PHE A 9 -46.71 18.18 4.86
C PHE A 9 -47.69 17.31 5.65
N THR A 10 -48.41 16.42 4.97
CA THR A 10 -49.25 15.44 5.67
C THR A 10 -48.35 14.36 6.28
N LEU A 11 -48.69 13.86 7.47
CA LEU A 11 -47.94 12.76 8.12
C LEU A 11 -47.77 11.55 7.19
N VAL A 12 -48.74 11.32 6.31
CA VAL A 12 -48.75 10.23 5.33
C VAL A 12 -47.69 10.42 4.26
N GLU A 13 -47.54 11.63 3.71
CA GLU A 13 -46.49 11.91 2.72
C GLU A 13 -45.09 11.69 3.29
N LEU A 14 -44.86 12.08 4.54
CA LEU A 14 -43.57 11.89 5.20
C LEU A 14 -43.30 10.40 5.49
N LEU A 15 -44.33 9.66 5.89
CA LEU A 15 -44.24 8.22 6.18
C LEU A 15 -43.88 7.40 4.93
N VAL A 16 -44.46 7.72 3.78
CA VAL A 16 -44.12 7.03 2.51
C VAL A 16 -42.66 7.26 2.14
N VAL A 17 -42.14 8.47 2.32
CA VAL A 17 -40.75 8.79 1.96
C VAL A 17 -39.76 8.00 2.81
N ILE A 18 -39.95 7.94 4.13
CA ILE A 18 -39.07 7.15 5.00
C ILE A 18 -39.17 5.65 4.72
N ALA A 19 -40.34 5.15 4.32
CA ALA A 19 -40.52 3.75 3.93
C ALA A 19 -39.73 3.42 2.64
N ILE A 20 -39.78 4.29 1.63
CA ILE A 20 -39.03 4.13 0.38
C ILE A 20 -37.52 4.18 0.66
N ILE A 21 -37.04 5.15 1.45
CA ILE A 21 -35.62 5.27 1.80
C ILE A 21 -35.16 4.03 2.59
N GLY A 22 -35.97 3.53 3.53
CA GLY A 22 -35.69 2.33 4.31
C GLY A 22 -35.52 1.08 3.45
N VAL A 23 -36.39 0.89 2.44
CA VAL A 23 -36.27 -0.22 1.48
C VAL A 23 -35.02 -0.07 0.62
N LEU A 24 -34.75 1.12 0.09
CA LEU A 24 -33.57 1.38 -0.73
C LEU A 24 -32.26 1.12 0.06
N VAL A 25 -32.16 1.63 1.29
CA VAL A 25 -30.97 1.43 2.15
C VAL A 25 -30.85 -0.03 2.60
N GLY A 26 -31.96 -0.69 2.92
CA GLY A 26 -31.99 -2.11 3.32
C GLY A 26 -31.43 -3.05 2.25
N LEU A 27 -31.65 -2.73 0.97
CA LEU A 27 -31.08 -3.49 -0.15
C LEU A 27 -29.61 -3.14 -0.41
N LEU A 28 -29.19 -1.90 -0.12
CA LEU A 28 -27.83 -1.42 -0.40
C LEU A 28 -26.80 -1.83 0.67
N LEU A 29 -27.18 -1.91 1.95
CA LEU A 29 -26.27 -2.23 3.06
C LEU A 29 -25.47 -3.54 2.88
N PRO A 30 -26.09 -4.70 2.58
CA PRO A 30 -25.34 -5.95 2.38
C PRO A 30 -24.47 -5.91 1.10
N ALA A 31 -24.95 -5.24 0.05
CA ALA A 31 -24.23 -5.12 -1.21
C ALA A 31 -22.95 -4.27 -1.07
N VAL A 32 -22.98 -3.18 -0.31
CA VAL A 32 -21.83 -2.28 -0.11
C VAL A 32 -20.65 -2.98 0.58
N GLN A 33 -20.91 -3.93 1.49
CA GLN A 33 -19.87 -4.67 2.18
C GLN A 33 -19.15 -5.64 1.23
N SER A 34 -19.91 -6.37 0.40
CA SER A 34 -19.35 -7.25 -0.64
C SER A 34 -18.50 -6.46 -1.64
N ALA A 35 -18.97 -5.29 -2.05
CA ALA A 35 -18.23 -4.39 -2.95
C ALA A 35 -16.94 -3.87 -2.31
N ARG A 36 -16.96 -3.49 -1.02
CA ARG A 36 -15.76 -3.07 -0.29
C ARG A 36 -14.73 -4.19 -0.17
N GLU A 37 -15.17 -5.41 0.08
CA GLU A 37 -14.26 -6.54 0.18
C GLU A 37 -13.66 -6.91 -1.17
N ALA A 38 -14.47 -6.92 -2.24
CA ALA A 38 -13.98 -7.08 -3.60
C ALA A 38 -12.96 -5.98 -3.98
N ALA A 39 -13.23 -4.71 -3.63
CA ALA A 39 -12.30 -3.61 -3.86
C ALA A 39 -10.98 -3.78 -3.10
N ARG A 40 -11.02 -4.24 -1.85
CA ARG A 40 -9.80 -4.54 -1.07
C ARG A 40 -8.99 -5.67 -1.69
N ARG A 41 -9.64 -6.73 -2.17
CA ARG A 41 -9.00 -7.84 -2.89
C ARG A 41 -8.38 -7.38 -4.21
N MET A 42 -9.09 -6.58 -4.99
CA MET A 42 -8.59 -6.02 -6.25
C MET A 42 -7.41 -5.08 -6.03
N SER A 43 -7.47 -4.21 -5.03
CA SER A 43 -6.36 -3.33 -4.64
C SER A 43 -5.12 -4.13 -4.23
N CYS A 44 -5.27 -5.13 -3.36
CA CYS A 44 -4.18 -6.00 -2.95
C CYS A 44 -3.55 -6.76 -4.13
N GLY A 45 -4.37 -7.36 -4.99
CA GLY A 45 -3.90 -8.07 -6.18
C GLY A 45 -3.14 -7.16 -7.15
N ASN A 46 -3.64 -5.93 -7.35
CA ASN A 46 -2.97 -4.94 -8.19
C ASN A 46 -1.63 -4.48 -7.59
N ASN A 47 -1.55 -4.30 -6.27
CA ASN A 47 -0.30 -3.94 -5.60
C ASN A 47 0.77 -5.02 -5.78
N ILE A 48 0.41 -6.30 -5.61
CA ILE A 48 1.34 -7.42 -5.83
C ILE A 48 1.78 -7.48 -7.29
N ARG A 49 0.85 -7.25 -8.23
CA ARG A 49 1.17 -7.19 -9.66
C ARG A 49 2.16 -6.07 -9.97
N GLN A 50 1.99 -4.88 -9.39
CA GLN A 50 2.93 -3.76 -9.55
C GLN A 50 4.31 -4.09 -9.01
N LEU A 51 4.41 -4.76 -7.85
CA LEU A 51 5.69 -5.22 -7.31
C LEU A 51 6.38 -6.26 -8.21
N GLY A 52 5.62 -7.24 -8.72
CA GLY A 52 6.13 -8.24 -9.65
C GLY A 52 6.66 -7.63 -10.95
N LEU A 53 5.92 -6.67 -11.52
CA LEU A 53 6.39 -5.89 -12.67
C LEU A 53 7.65 -5.08 -12.34
N GLY A 54 7.73 -4.47 -11.16
CA GLY A 54 8.93 -3.76 -10.71
C GLY A 54 10.16 -4.66 -10.62
N ILE A 55 10.01 -5.91 -10.15
CA ILE A 55 11.10 -6.89 -10.10
C ILE A 55 11.54 -7.32 -11.50
N LEU A 56 10.59 -7.58 -12.41
CA LEU A 56 10.90 -7.95 -13.80
C LEU A 56 11.59 -6.79 -14.55
N ASN A 57 11.15 -5.55 -14.32
CA ASN A 57 11.80 -4.36 -14.86
C ASN A 57 13.24 -4.21 -14.32
N TYR A 58 13.44 -4.50 -13.03
CA TYR A 58 14.78 -4.51 -12.42
C TYR A 58 15.68 -5.57 -13.07
N GLU A 59 15.18 -6.79 -13.27
CA GLU A 59 15.94 -7.86 -13.94
C GLU A 59 16.28 -7.49 -15.38
N SER A 60 15.34 -6.92 -16.12
CA SER A 60 15.56 -6.48 -17.49
C SER A 60 16.70 -5.44 -17.60
N ALA A 61 16.74 -4.49 -16.66
CA ALA A 61 17.73 -3.41 -16.62
C ALA A 61 19.11 -3.83 -16.07
N TYR A 62 19.16 -4.63 -15.01
CA TYR A 62 20.40 -4.97 -14.29
C TYR A 62 20.90 -6.41 -14.54
N LYS A 63 20.17 -7.21 -15.34
CA LYS A 63 20.45 -8.62 -15.66
C LYS A 63 20.64 -9.51 -14.44
N ARG A 64 20.01 -9.14 -13.34
CA ARG A 64 20.04 -9.84 -12.06
C ARG A 64 18.78 -9.55 -11.28
N LEU A 65 18.36 -10.50 -10.45
CA LEU A 65 17.28 -10.28 -9.50
C LEU A 65 17.73 -9.33 -8.38
N PRO A 66 16.80 -8.57 -7.78
CA PRO A 66 17.14 -7.66 -6.69
C PRO A 66 17.65 -8.44 -5.48
N ALA A 67 18.72 -7.94 -4.86
CA ALA A 67 19.34 -8.60 -3.71
C ALA A 67 18.40 -8.56 -2.49
N GLY A 68 18.24 -9.70 -1.81
CA GLY A 68 17.42 -9.80 -0.59
C GLY A 68 17.85 -8.85 0.54
N ALA A 69 19.13 -8.45 0.52
CA ALA A 69 19.70 -7.48 1.43
C ALA A 69 20.81 -6.69 0.70
N SER A 70 20.67 -5.37 0.61
CA SER A 70 21.70 -4.46 0.05
C SER A 70 22.16 -3.46 1.12
N GLY A 71 23.44 -3.12 1.17
CA GLY A 71 23.98 -2.23 2.20
C GLY A 71 25.40 -2.60 2.59
N PRO A 72 26.14 -1.69 3.24
CA PRO A 72 27.53 -1.91 3.60
C PRO A 72 27.66 -3.14 4.52
N CYS A 73 28.43 -4.14 4.08
CA CYS A 73 28.96 -5.13 5.01
C CYS A 73 30.15 -4.51 5.73
N SER A 74 30.03 -4.25 7.03
CA SER A 74 31.17 -4.12 7.93
C SER A 74 31.93 -5.45 7.95
N TYR A 75 32.86 -5.60 7.00
CA TYR A 75 33.93 -6.57 7.11
C TYR A 75 34.98 -5.95 8.03
N ASN A 76 35.00 -6.31 9.31
CA ASN A 76 36.14 -6.04 10.16
C ASN A 76 37.12 -7.22 10.04
N PRO A 77 38.36 -7.03 9.53
CA PRO A 77 39.33 -8.12 9.34
C PRO A 77 39.78 -8.82 10.63
N TRP A 78 39.39 -8.30 11.80
CA TRP A 78 39.83 -8.74 13.12
C TRP A 78 38.79 -9.55 13.91
N SER A 79 37.61 -9.85 13.36
CA SER A 79 36.54 -10.63 14.01
C SER A 79 36.61 -12.15 13.77
N VAL A 80 37.74 -12.65 13.29
CA VAL A 80 37.92 -14.06 12.88
C VAL A 80 38.01 -15.08 14.03
N HIS A 81 37.57 -14.76 15.25
CA HIS A 81 37.50 -15.76 16.35
C HIS A 81 36.13 -15.97 16.96
N ASP A 82 35.08 -15.33 16.42
CA ASP A 82 33.75 -15.50 16.99
C ASP A 82 32.94 -16.33 16.00
N ALA A 83 32.96 -17.64 16.20
CA ALA A 83 31.91 -18.55 15.76
C ALA A 83 30.58 -18.21 16.48
N ASP A 84 30.18 -16.94 16.49
CA ASP A 84 28.87 -16.53 16.92
C ASP A 84 27.96 -16.49 15.71
N MET A 85 27.39 -17.65 15.39
CA MET A 85 26.18 -17.79 14.60
C MET A 85 24.95 -17.16 15.28
N ASN A 86 25.09 -16.20 16.20
CA ASN A 86 24.06 -15.19 16.43
C ASN A 86 23.87 -14.40 15.13
N VAL A 87 22.92 -14.90 14.33
CA VAL A 87 22.21 -14.32 13.19
C VAL A 87 21.68 -12.86 13.39
N GLY A 88 22.13 -12.12 14.41
CA GLY A 88 21.68 -10.79 14.79
C GLY A 88 22.75 -9.67 14.78
N ARG A 89 23.99 -9.91 14.36
CA ARG A 89 25.05 -8.88 14.32
C ARG A 89 25.70 -8.65 12.94
N MET A 90 24.98 -8.89 11.86
CA MET A 90 25.29 -8.19 10.60
C MET A 90 25.08 -6.69 10.82
N PRO A 91 25.88 -5.79 10.22
CA PRO A 91 25.59 -4.35 10.26
C PRO A 91 24.12 -4.15 9.90
N ILE A 92 23.38 -3.58 10.85
CA ILE A 92 21.91 -3.62 10.90
C ILE A 92 21.30 -2.73 9.80
N ASN A 93 22.14 -1.97 9.07
CA ASN A 93 21.76 -1.18 7.90
C ASN A 93 21.83 -1.99 6.60
N ARG A 94 21.06 -3.09 6.55
CA ARG A 94 20.73 -3.70 5.27
C ARG A 94 19.34 -3.25 4.84
N TYR A 95 19.29 -2.68 3.66
CA TYR A 95 18.07 -2.34 2.97
C TYR A 95 17.38 -3.59 2.46
N SER A 96 16.06 -3.59 2.59
CA SER A 96 15.22 -4.63 1.99
C SER A 96 15.35 -4.62 0.48
N VAL A 97 15.11 -5.78 -0.14
CA VAL A 97 14.96 -5.96 -1.59
C VAL A 97 14.07 -4.88 -2.22
N PHE A 98 13.02 -4.45 -1.51
CA PHE A 98 12.08 -3.43 -1.96
C PHE A 98 12.75 -2.08 -2.26
N VAL A 99 13.81 -1.73 -1.55
CA VAL A 99 14.52 -0.47 -1.74
C VAL A 99 15.22 -0.41 -3.10
N SER A 100 15.71 -1.55 -3.58
CA SER A 100 16.35 -1.64 -4.90
C SER A 100 15.37 -1.54 -6.08
N ILE A 101 14.09 -1.85 -5.86
CA ILE A 101 13.04 -1.77 -6.88
C ILE A 101 12.20 -0.50 -6.80
N LEU A 102 12.36 0.35 -5.77
CA LEU A 102 11.74 1.68 -5.65
C LEU A 102 11.75 2.49 -6.97
N PRO A 103 12.89 2.61 -7.69
CA PRO A 103 12.91 3.33 -8.96
C PRO A 103 12.04 2.69 -10.04
N MET A 104 11.84 1.36 -9.99
CA MET A 104 11.03 0.61 -10.97
C MET A 104 9.53 0.68 -10.68
N ILE A 105 9.12 1.18 -9.51
CA ILE A 105 7.73 1.40 -9.11
C ILE A 105 7.38 2.89 -9.02
N GLU A 106 8.11 3.75 -9.75
CA GLU A 106 7.91 5.21 -9.80
C GLU A 106 8.14 5.92 -8.44
N GLN A 107 8.84 5.28 -7.48
CA GLN A 107 9.15 5.86 -6.17
C GLN A 107 10.56 6.47 -6.10
N GLN A 108 10.94 7.23 -7.14
CA GLN A 108 12.28 7.82 -7.27
C GLN A 108 12.62 8.80 -6.14
N GLN A 109 11.65 9.59 -5.67
CA GLN A 109 11.88 10.55 -4.58
C GLN A 109 12.22 9.89 -3.25
N LEU A 110 11.64 8.72 -2.97
CA LEU A 110 11.98 7.93 -1.78
C LEU A 110 13.35 7.28 -1.93
N TYR A 111 13.66 6.79 -3.13
CA TYR A 111 14.97 6.21 -3.43
C TYR A 111 16.11 7.22 -3.21
N THR A 112 15.96 8.46 -3.71
CA THR A 112 16.98 9.50 -3.54
C THR A 112 17.12 9.96 -2.09
N GLN A 113 16.03 10.05 -1.32
CA GLN A 113 16.09 10.36 0.11
C GLN A 113 16.89 9.31 0.90
N ILE A 114 16.66 8.03 0.61
CA ILE A 114 17.37 6.93 1.26
C ILE A 114 18.87 6.95 0.88
N GLN A 115 19.16 7.16 -0.41
CA GLN A 115 20.54 7.25 -0.92
C GLN A 115 21.32 8.41 -0.29
N ASN A 116 20.67 9.54 -0.02
CA ASN A 116 21.31 10.71 0.59
C ASN A 116 21.67 10.50 2.07
N GLN A 117 20.94 9.62 2.78
CA GLN A 117 21.24 9.28 4.18
C GLN A 117 22.37 8.26 4.30
N GLN A 118 22.40 7.26 3.40
CA GLN A 118 23.53 6.33 3.30
C GLN A 118 23.74 5.99 1.81
N PRO A 119 24.91 6.31 1.22
CA PRO A 119 25.20 5.88 -0.13
C PRO A 119 25.26 4.34 -0.18
N PHE A 120 24.70 3.75 -1.24
CA PHE A 120 24.68 2.29 -1.45
C PHE A 120 26.06 1.68 -1.78
N PHE A 121 27.15 2.44 -1.61
CA PHE A 121 28.55 2.06 -1.77
C PHE A 121 29.42 2.91 -0.84
#